data_AF-A0A078KVS3-F1
#
_entry.id   AF-A0A078KVS3-F1
#
_cell.length_a   1.000
_cell.length_b   1.000
_cell.length_c   1.000
_cell.angle_alpha   90.00
_cell.angle_beta   90.00
_cell.angle_gamma   90.00
#
_symmetry.space_group_name_H-M   'P 1'
#
loop_
_entity.id
_entity.type
_entity.pdbx_description
1 polymer ?
#
loop_
_entity_poly.entity_id
_entity_poly.type
_entity_poly.pdbx_seq_one_letter_code
_entity_poly.pdbx_strand_id
1 'polypeptide(L)'
;MLISGNKNFQTGDYMILGPFWCQRDNSWVRFIVENEKARAEVARISDEDHRLTTEWAPAATDNWPTSYEAGNPEVNTTFFALKDEKLYSTTGKITNLQGLSASQYRQPNWYPHNTARYNPFAGLQFEGEQNLRSPQNLPLTPEMLAAKIRQEQEQEEERIRREQEEAERIRLELENKWRAFQQTDIRHYGLVIAAGADPLMGEDALAFLYNELTGALLEFNVRDFENPAEYLQALKTIIEDSSNRFHQAIVRAASTTHVEREQGLVGDEGLRQALFDFKKLFFFNLLREEARFLSEQFKIACEILSIDVLAQREAEERALREQEQVQHQPVPYVPQIQPGDFLLGEFGANDQVHQQPIHEPVDDHEPVDNEVDELQRAIDLSFEEYEQAFYGAPINQAQANQQPVHDNDEDPDILLAIAASLQPENRVQHPQPDPDLERAIQESLAEQPQQRRGRQAGNRLRAANSLDLEGLPVDDNETLLARIQVAVDEAQKRYQEWYEDTNGTKEIRGKDGWFSRWFFRHNVSGQNAAKRLNSNVADALNVGTAADLVNEFLINAKAERHSYFSFLVDELKEIEDSVWFGISFKEGSNLYDKDLIVERLLGEDNSSGCCPW
;
A
#
# COMPACT_ATOMS: atom_id res chain seq x y z
N MET A 1 38.13 -25.10 9.88
CA MET A 1 39.00 -25.71 8.85
C MET A 1 40.43 -25.34 9.22
N LEU A 2 41.21 -26.30 9.74
CA LEU A 2 42.57 -26.06 10.25
C LEU A 2 43.57 -26.05 9.08
N ILE A 3 44.34 -24.96 8.95
CA ILE A 3 45.53 -24.91 8.11
C ILE A 3 46.71 -24.47 9.00
N SER A 4 47.28 -25.42 9.75
CA SER A 4 48.62 -25.29 10.30
C SER A 4 49.59 -25.95 9.32
N GLY A 5 50.02 -25.15 8.34
CA GLY A 5 51.04 -25.54 7.37
C GLY A 5 52.30 -24.75 7.65
N ASN A 6 53.36 -25.46 8.04
CA ASN A 6 54.74 -24.98 8.04
C ASN A 6 55.11 -24.63 6.58
N LYS A 7 54.78 -23.42 6.13
CA LYS A 7 55.17 -22.92 4.82
C LYS A 7 56.57 -22.32 4.95
N ASN A 8 57.52 -22.87 4.20
CA ASN A 8 58.78 -22.19 3.89
C ASN A 8 58.42 -20.82 3.32
N PHE A 9 58.84 -19.74 4.00
CA PHE A 9 58.58 -18.37 3.58
C PHE A 9 59.13 -18.16 2.17
N GLN A 10 58.26 -17.87 1.20
CA GLN A 10 58.70 -17.49 -0.15
C GLN A 10 59.18 -16.03 -0.09
N THR A 11 60.22 -15.71 -0.86
CA THR A 11 60.73 -14.34 -1.02
C THR A 11 59.60 -13.42 -1.49
N GLY A 12 59.05 -12.62 -0.58
CA GLY A 12 57.83 -11.81 -0.78
C GLY A 12 56.85 -11.85 0.40
N ASP A 13 57.05 -12.76 1.36
CA ASP A 13 56.18 -12.87 2.52
C ASP A 13 56.42 -11.72 3.50
N TYR A 14 55.39 -10.89 3.69
CA TYR A 14 55.29 -9.96 4.80
C TYR A 14 54.42 -10.58 5.90
N MET A 15 54.76 -10.29 7.15
CA MET A 15 54.00 -10.72 8.33
C MET A 15 53.28 -9.51 8.92
N ILE A 16 51.97 -9.62 9.14
CA ILE A 16 51.20 -8.61 9.89
C ILE A 16 51.05 -9.09 11.34
N LEU A 17 51.41 -8.23 12.27
CA LEU A 17 51.25 -8.39 13.71
C LEU A 17 50.20 -7.42 14.24
N GLY A 18 49.17 -7.93 14.90
CA GLY A 18 48.01 -7.15 15.34
C GLY A 18 46.76 -7.49 14.52
N PRO A 19 45.71 -6.65 14.55
CA PRO A 19 45.66 -5.31 15.13
C PRO A 19 45.58 -5.31 16.67
N PHE A 20 46.15 -4.29 17.29
CA PHE A 20 46.16 -4.07 18.75
C PHE A 20 45.55 -2.72 19.10
N TRP A 21 44.77 -2.65 20.18
CA TRP A 21 44.19 -1.38 20.63
C TRP A 21 45.20 -0.58 21.47
N CYS A 22 45.46 0.67 21.08
CA CYS A 22 46.26 1.62 21.83
C CYS A 22 45.37 2.64 22.53
N GLN A 23 45.09 2.45 23.81
CA GLN A 23 44.20 3.32 24.60
C GLN A 23 44.72 4.75 24.72
N ARG A 24 46.04 4.95 24.79
CA ARG A 24 46.65 6.28 24.88
C ARG A 24 46.38 7.14 23.65
N ASP A 25 46.45 6.50 22.48
CA ASP A 25 46.37 7.19 21.19
C ASP A 25 44.98 7.03 20.55
N ASN A 26 44.06 6.34 21.23
CA ASN A 26 42.69 6.04 20.80
C ASN A 26 42.62 5.47 19.38
N SER A 27 43.52 4.53 19.08
CA SER A 27 43.73 4.00 17.73
C SER A 27 44.06 2.51 17.76
N TRP A 28 43.69 1.81 16.69
CA TRP A 28 44.27 0.51 16.37
C TRP A 28 45.69 0.69 15.83
N VAL A 29 46.57 -0.25 16.15
CA VAL A 29 47.95 -0.32 15.69
C VAL A 29 48.21 -1.71 15.13
N ARG A 30 48.86 -1.80 13.98
CA ARG A 30 49.41 -3.05 13.44
C ARG A 30 50.84 -2.85 12.99
N PHE A 31 51.62 -3.93 12.97
CA PHE A 31 53.00 -3.91 12.49
C PHE A 31 53.13 -4.80 11.27
N ILE A 32 53.76 -4.28 10.23
CA ILE A 32 54.09 -5.03 9.03
C ILE A 32 55.58 -5.29 9.05
N VAL A 33 55.96 -6.57 9.05
CA VAL A 33 57.36 -7.03 9.03
C VAL A 33 57.65 -7.63 7.66
N GLU A 34 58.54 -7.00 6.92
CA GLU A 34 58.91 -7.37 5.55
C GLU A 34 60.43 -7.30 5.41
N ASN A 35 61.09 -8.37 4.95
CA ASN A 35 62.55 -8.42 4.79
C ASN A 35 63.34 -7.99 6.04
N GLU A 36 62.93 -8.47 7.22
CA GLU A 36 63.52 -8.07 8.51
C GLU A 36 63.41 -6.56 8.82
N LYS A 37 62.48 -5.84 8.16
CA LYS A 37 62.17 -4.45 8.47
C LYS A 37 60.73 -4.36 8.95
N ALA A 38 60.54 -3.81 10.13
CA ALA A 38 59.22 -3.54 10.69
C ALA A 38 58.80 -2.09 10.39
N ARG A 39 57.54 -1.91 10.04
CA ARG A 39 56.85 -0.60 10.01
C ARG A 39 55.53 -0.71 10.77
N ALA A 40 55.08 0.39 11.36
CA ALA A 40 53.82 0.45 12.08
C ALA A 40 52.77 1.24 11.27
N GLU A 41 51.54 0.76 11.29
CA GLU A 41 50.37 1.46 10.76
C GLU A 41 49.35 1.64 11.87
N VAL A 42 48.63 2.75 11.82
CA VAL A 42 47.59 3.11 12.79
C VAL A 42 46.28 3.45 12.08
N ALA A 43 45.17 3.04 12.68
CA ALA A 43 43.82 3.42 12.28
C ALA A 43 43.15 4.09 13.49
N ARG A 44 42.86 5.39 13.37
CA ARG A 44 42.29 6.18 14.46
C ARG A 44 40.77 6.03 14.47
N ILE A 45 40.14 6.30 15.61
CA ILE A 45 38.69 6.49 15.62
C ILE A 45 38.31 7.64 14.69
N SER A 46 37.24 7.46 13.91
CA SER A 46 36.68 8.54 13.09
C SER A 46 36.12 9.64 14.00
N ASP A 47 36.39 10.90 13.63
CA ASP A 47 35.84 12.07 14.33
C ASP A 47 34.32 12.19 14.12
N GLU A 48 33.78 11.60 13.06
CA GLU A 48 32.36 11.63 12.72
C GLU A 48 31.55 10.55 13.43
N ASP A 49 32.12 9.35 13.58
CA ASP A 49 31.47 8.22 14.27
C ASP A 49 32.50 7.43 15.09
N HIS A 50 32.34 7.47 16.41
CA HIS A 50 33.21 6.79 17.36
C HIS A 50 33.22 5.25 17.24
N ARG A 51 32.30 4.67 16.45
CA ARG A 51 32.26 3.24 16.14
C ARG A 51 33.13 2.86 14.95
N LEU A 52 33.54 3.83 14.15
CA LEU A 52 34.29 3.64 12.91
C LEU A 52 35.77 4.02 13.09
N THR A 53 36.60 3.50 12.20
CA THR A 53 38.03 3.82 12.14
C THR A 53 38.40 4.40 10.79
N THR A 54 39.44 5.24 10.78
CA THR A 54 40.08 5.71 9.55
C THR A 54 40.79 4.56 8.85
N GLU A 55 41.14 4.74 7.59
CA GLU A 55 42.06 3.83 6.91
C GLU A 55 43.41 3.73 7.66
N TRP A 56 44.11 2.62 7.42
CA TRP A 56 45.45 2.41 7.95
C TRP A 56 46.43 3.42 7.37
N ALA A 57 47.09 4.19 8.24
CA ALA A 57 48.10 5.17 7.86
C ALA A 57 49.44 4.88 8.57
N PRO A 58 50.60 5.24 7.99
CA PRO A 58 51.88 5.12 8.66
C PRO A 58 51.88 5.82 10.02
N ALA A 59 52.42 5.15 11.04
CA ALA A 59 52.39 5.67 12.39
C ALA A 59 53.40 6.82 12.58
N ALA A 60 52.96 7.91 13.24
CA ALA A 60 53.79 9.10 13.49
C ALA A 60 54.65 9.00 14.77
N THR A 61 54.34 8.04 15.65
CA THR A 61 55.09 7.76 16.87
C THR A 61 55.87 6.47 16.72
N ASP A 62 56.81 6.22 17.64
CA ASP A 62 57.67 5.04 17.62
C ASP A 62 57.36 4.08 18.78
N ASN A 63 56.32 4.33 19.58
CA ASN A 63 55.97 3.50 20.72
C ASN A 63 54.47 3.46 20.98
N TRP A 64 53.94 2.30 21.39
CA TRP A 64 52.52 2.07 21.64
C TRP A 64 52.31 1.19 22.87
N PRO A 65 51.66 1.71 23.93
CA PRO A 65 51.06 0.87 24.95
C PRO A 65 49.82 0.20 24.37
N THR A 66 49.85 -1.12 24.26
CA THR A 66 48.72 -1.89 23.73
C THR A 66 48.06 -2.69 24.85
N SER A 67 46.73 -2.68 24.88
CA SER A 67 45.92 -3.53 25.75
C SER A 67 44.89 -4.29 24.91
N TYR A 68 44.51 -5.48 25.37
CA TYR A 68 43.42 -6.25 24.75
C TYR A 68 42.05 -5.92 25.37
N GLU A 69 42.02 -5.13 26.45
CA GLU A 69 40.80 -4.67 27.10
C GLU A 69 40.83 -3.14 27.23
N ALA A 70 39.79 -2.47 26.75
CA ALA A 70 39.56 -1.06 27.01
C ALA A 70 39.06 -0.89 28.46
N GLY A 71 39.72 -0.03 29.24
CA GLY A 71 39.23 0.39 30.55
C GLY A 71 39.56 -0.55 31.72
N ASN A 72 40.32 -1.64 31.52
CA ASN A 72 40.80 -2.49 32.61
C ASN A 72 42.30 -2.24 32.89
N PRO A 73 42.64 -1.45 33.94
CA PRO A 73 44.03 -1.13 34.28
C PRO A 73 44.81 -2.31 34.87
N GLU A 74 44.17 -3.44 35.16
CA GLU A 74 44.83 -4.62 35.75
C GLU A 74 45.37 -5.61 34.71
N VAL A 75 45.03 -5.45 33.43
CA VAL A 75 45.55 -6.30 32.35
C VAL A 75 46.99 -5.90 32.02
N ASN A 76 47.88 -6.90 31.96
CA ASN A 76 49.28 -6.72 31.56
C ASN A 76 49.38 -5.98 30.22
N THR A 77 49.68 -4.69 30.26
CA THR A 77 49.90 -3.88 29.06
C THR A 77 51.15 -4.40 28.36
N THR A 78 51.02 -4.69 27.07
CA THR A 78 52.18 -5.00 26.22
C THR A 78 52.63 -3.71 25.57
N PHE A 79 53.89 -3.37 25.74
CA PHE A 79 54.47 -2.17 25.15
C PHE A 79 55.23 -2.56 23.91
N PHE A 80 54.89 -1.94 22.79
CA PHE A 80 55.61 -2.05 21.53
C PHE A 80 56.41 -0.79 21.28
N ALA A 81 57.58 -0.94 20.67
CA ALA A 81 58.32 0.19 20.15
C ALA A 81 59.06 -0.16 18.85
N LEU A 82 59.14 0.80 17.95
CA LEU A 82 59.82 0.68 16.68
C LEU A 82 61.07 1.56 16.67
N LYS A 83 62.23 0.99 16.34
CA LYS A 83 63.47 1.76 16.22
C LYS A 83 64.39 1.14 15.19
N ASP A 84 64.95 1.97 14.31
CA ASP A 84 65.88 1.54 13.26
C ASP A 84 65.28 0.36 12.45
N GLU A 85 63.99 0.45 12.11
CA GLU A 85 63.20 -0.59 11.42
C GLU A 85 63.10 -1.92 12.20
N LYS A 86 63.40 -1.94 13.50
CA LYS A 86 63.27 -3.11 14.38
C LYS A 86 62.16 -2.89 15.41
N LEU A 87 61.23 -3.84 15.49
CA LEU A 87 60.19 -3.85 16.50
C LEU A 87 60.76 -4.41 17.80
N TYR A 88 60.38 -3.85 18.94
CA TYR A 88 60.74 -4.30 20.28
C TYR A 88 59.47 -4.43 21.11
N SER A 89 59.43 -5.40 22.03
CA SER A 89 58.31 -5.54 22.96
C SER A 89 58.74 -5.86 24.40
N THR A 90 57.87 -5.50 25.34
CA THR A 90 57.97 -5.89 26.76
C THR A 90 56.58 -5.96 27.40
N THR A 91 56.44 -6.74 28.48
CA THR A 91 55.17 -6.96 29.21
C THR A 91 55.33 -6.60 30.68
N GLY A 92 54.35 -5.91 31.28
CA GLY A 92 54.27 -5.73 32.75
C GLY A 92 53.82 -4.34 33.20
N LYS A 93 53.67 -4.15 34.53
CA LYS A 93 53.36 -2.84 35.15
C LYS A 93 54.59 -1.95 35.10
N ILE A 94 54.76 -1.18 34.03
CA ILE A 94 55.82 -0.18 33.96
C ILE A 94 55.34 1.05 34.73
N THR A 95 55.77 1.18 35.98
CA THR A 95 55.28 2.17 36.96
C THR A 95 55.67 3.62 36.67
N ASN A 96 56.54 3.92 35.68
CA ASN A 96 57.00 5.28 35.38
C ASN A 96 57.29 5.45 33.87
N LEU A 97 56.30 5.90 33.10
CA LEU A 97 56.34 5.85 31.63
C LEU A 97 56.03 7.17 30.91
N GLN A 98 55.95 8.29 31.61
CA GLN A 98 56.04 9.59 30.93
C GLN A 98 57.49 9.80 30.49
N GLY A 99 57.81 9.51 29.23
CA GLY A 99 59.09 9.85 28.60
C GLY A 99 60.04 8.70 28.26
N LEU A 100 59.57 7.47 28.04
CA LEU A 100 60.41 6.41 27.46
C LEU A 100 60.75 6.74 26.01
N SER A 101 61.92 7.35 25.84
CA SER A 101 62.57 7.60 24.55
C SER A 101 63.08 6.29 23.96
N ALA A 102 63.07 6.21 22.63
CA ALA A 102 63.61 5.09 21.89
C ALA A 102 65.08 4.75 22.15
N SER A 103 65.81 5.66 22.79
CA SER A 103 67.18 5.41 23.25
C SER A 103 67.28 4.41 24.41
N GLN A 104 66.18 4.09 25.12
CA GLN A 104 66.21 3.27 26.35
C GLN A 104 65.96 1.76 26.13
N TYR A 105 65.78 1.28 24.89
CA TYR A 105 65.46 -0.13 24.58
C TYR A 105 66.55 -1.17 24.85
N ARG A 106 67.66 -0.79 25.48
CA ARG A 106 68.66 -1.74 26.05
C ARG A 106 68.41 -2.05 27.53
N GLN A 107 67.21 -1.80 28.02
CA GLN A 107 66.86 -2.17 29.39
C GLN A 107 66.71 -3.69 29.53
N PRO A 108 67.04 -4.25 30.71
CA PRO A 108 66.69 -5.64 31.03
C PRO A 108 65.19 -5.84 30.81
N ASN A 109 64.79 -6.93 30.16
CA ASN A 109 63.40 -7.32 29.83
C ASN A 109 62.77 -6.68 28.58
N TRP A 110 63.54 -5.97 27.76
CA TRP A 110 63.13 -5.61 26.38
C TRP A 110 63.67 -6.64 25.40
N TYR A 111 62.79 -7.14 24.54
CA TYR A 111 63.14 -8.19 23.58
C TYR A 111 63.02 -7.62 22.15
N PRO A 112 64.10 -7.66 21.34
CA PRO A 112 64.02 -7.33 19.92
C PRO A 112 63.14 -8.37 19.22
N HIS A 113 62.14 -7.87 18.53
CA HIS A 113 61.16 -8.65 17.78
C HIS A 113 61.51 -8.57 16.30
N ASN A 114 62.53 -9.33 15.90
CA ASN A 114 62.98 -9.43 14.51
C ASN A 114 63.81 -10.70 14.25
N THR A 115 63.44 -11.83 14.85
CA THR A 115 64.06 -13.11 14.55
C THR A 115 63.13 -13.88 13.62
N ALA A 116 63.45 -13.83 12.32
CA ALA A 116 62.71 -14.42 11.18
C ALA A 116 62.50 -15.95 11.23
N ARG A 117 62.55 -16.59 12.41
CA ARG A 117 62.49 -18.05 12.58
C ARG A 117 61.43 -18.55 13.55
N TYR A 118 60.79 -17.69 14.33
CA TYR A 118 59.73 -18.09 15.26
C TYR A 118 58.64 -17.01 15.26
N ASN A 119 57.37 -17.39 15.21
CA ASN A 119 56.27 -16.51 15.56
C ASN A 119 56.10 -16.58 17.10
N PRO A 120 56.70 -15.68 17.91
CA PRO A 120 56.57 -15.76 19.36
C PRO A 120 55.16 -15.36 19.84
N PHE A 121 54.26 -14.96 18.93
CA PHE A 121 52.84 -14.77 19.21
C PHE A 121 51.98 -15.99 18.90
N ALA A 122 52.55 -17.14 18.56
CA ALA A 122 51.76 -18.38 18.48
C ALA A 122 50.99 -18.66 19.81
N GLY A 123 51.47 -18.13 20.94
CA GLY A 123 50.76 -18.17 22.23
C GLY A 123 50.05 -16.87 22.66
N LEU A 124 50.07 -15.81 21.84
CA LEU A 124 49.44 -14.50 22.12
C LEU A 124 48.37 -14.12 21.08
N GLN A 125 48.42 -14.68 19.88
CA GLN A 125 47.24 -14.85 19.04
C GLN A 125 46.34 -15.80 19.82
N PHE A 126 45.38 -15.26 20.56
CA PHE A 126 44.39 -16.07 21.24
C PHE A 126 43.69 -16.94 20.19
N GLU A 127 44.09 -18.20 20.07
CA GLU A 127 43.48 -19.21 19.18
C GLU A 127 42.02 -19.52 19.55
N GLY A 128 41.46 -18.83 20.54
CA GLY A 128 40.04 -18.80 20.79
C GLY A 128 39.48 -17.40 20.52
N GLU A 129 38.81 -17.23 19.38
CA GLU A 129 37.78 -16.20 19.17
C GLU A 129 36.70 -16.18 20.30
N GLN A 130 36.72 -17.15 21.20
CA GLN A 130 35.67 -17.41 22.18
C GLN A 130 35.86 -16.80 23.58
N ASN A 131 37.02 -16.26 23.96
CA ASN A 131 37.25 -15.82 25.35
C ASN A 131 37.78 -14.38 25.55
N LEU A 132 38.07 -13.63 24.49
CA LEU A 132 38.04 -12.17 24.63
C LEU A 132 36.56 -11.82 24.79
N ARG A 133 36.14 -11.50 26.03
CA ARG A 133 34.83 -10.87 26.26
C ARG A 133 34.69 -9.81 25.18
N SER A 134 33.73 -10.02 24.28
CA SER A 134 33.57 -9.18 23.08
C SER A 134 33.76 -7.74 23.52
N PRO A 135 34.78 -7.02 23.02
CA PRO A 135 34.99 -5.66 23.42
C PRO A 135 33.85 -4.86 22.78
N GLN A 136 32.68 -4.90 23.40
CA GLN A 136 31.43 -4.28 22.94
C GLN A 136 31.58 -2.77 22.74
N ASN A 137 32.72 -2.20 23.15
CA ASN A 137 33.03 -0.77 23.12
C ASN A 137 34.28 -0.43 22.27
N LEU A 138 34.90 -1.38 21.57
CA LEU A 138 36.00 -1.04 20.64
C LEU A 138 35.46 -0.82 19.23
N PRO A 139 35.98 0.20 18.51
CA PRO A 139 35.58 0.46 17.14
C PRO A 139 36.07 -0.66 16.22
N LEU A 140 35.33 -0.96 15.15
CA LEU A 140 35.72 -1.99 14.19
C LEU A 140 37.02 -1.59 13.49
N THR A 141 37.91 -2.55 13.25
CA THR A 141 39.09 -2.31 12.41
C THR A 141 38.64 -2.02 10.96
N PRO A 142 39.47 -1.35 10.13
CA PRO A 142 39.09 -1.04 8.75
C PRO A 142 38.66 -2.27 7.94
N GLU A 143 39.32 -3.42 8.13
CA GLU A 143 38.97 -4.67 7.46
C GLU A 143 37.63 -5.25 7.95
N MET A 144 37.38 -5.21 9.27
CA MET A 144 36.13 -5.67 9.85
C MET A 144 34.96 -4.78 9.42
N LEU A 145 35.19 -3.46 9.35
CA LEU A 145 34.22 -2.51 8.86
C LEU A 145 33.90 -2.76 7.37
N ALA A 146 34.91 -2.93 6.53
CA ALA A 146 34.72 -3.25 5.11
C ALA A 146 34.04 -4.60 4.89
N ALA A 147 34.31 -5.61 5.73
CA ALA A 147 33.61 -6.89 5.70
C ALA A 147 32.13 -6.74 6.11
N LYS A 148 31.87 -5.96 7.17
CA LYS A 148 30.51 -5.68 7.64
C LYS A 148 29.69 -4.91 6.60
N ILE A 149 30.26 -3.88 5.99
CA ILE A 149 29.59 -3.10 4.92
C ILE A 149 29.25 -4.01 3.74
N ARG A 150 30.18 -4.88 3.30
CA ARG A 150 29.90 -5.86 2.23
C ARG A 150 28.77 -6.82 2.62
N GLN A 151 28.78 -7.33 3.84
CA GLN A 151 27.71 -8.19 4.33
C GLN A 151 26.35 -7.48 4.36
N GLU A 152 26.32 -6.21 4.79
CA GLU A 152 25.09 -5.40 4.79
C GLU A 152 24.60 -5.13 3.36
N GLN A 153 25.49 -4.86 2.42
CA GLN A 153 25.17 -4.70 1.00
C GLN A 153 24.60 -5.99 0.40
N GLU A 154 25.23 -7.14 0.64
CA GLU A 154 24.74 -8.45 0.18
C GLU A 154 23.35 -8.76 0.74
N GLN A 155 23.10 -8.43 2.02
CA GLN A 155 21.79 -8.58 2.65
C GLN A 155 20.73 -7.66 2.04
N GLU A 156 21.10 -6.41 1.73
CA GLU A 156 20.20 -5.45 1.10
C GLU A 156 19.85 -5.85 -0.33
N GLU A 157 20.84 -6.28 -1.12
CA GLU A 157 20.63 -6.82 -2.46
C GLU A 157 19.72 -8.07 -2.43
N GLU A 158 19.92 -8.96 -1.46
CA GLU A 158 19.04 -10.12 -1.29
C GLU A 158 17.61 -9.69 -0.91
N ARG A 159 17.45 -8.65 -0.09
CA ARG A 159 16.13 -8.10 0.26
C ARG A 159 15.43 -7.54 -0.97
N ILE A 160 16.12 -6.70 -1.76
CA ILE A 160 15.61 -6.11 -2.99
C ILE A 160 15.21 -7.22 -3.98
N ARG A 161 16.03 -8.27 -4.12
CA ARG A 161 15.71 -9.40 -5.00
C ARG A 161 14.43 -10.11 -4.58
N ARG A 162 14.25 -10.39 -3.28
CA ARG A 162 13.01 -11.02 -2.77
C ARG A 162 11.78 -10.13 -2.97
N GLU A 163 11.92 -8.82 -2.78
CA GLU A 163 10.83 -7.86 -3.03
C GLU A 163 10.44 -7.83 -4.52
N GLN A 164 11.41 -7.90 -5.44
CA GLN A 164 11.16 -7.99 -6.88
C GLN A 164 10.48 -9.31 -7.27
N GLU A 165 10.95 -10.44 -6.76
CA GLU A 165 10.34 -11.76 -6.99
C GLU A 165 8.88 -11.80 -6.48
N GLU A 166 8.62 -11.20 -5.32
CA GLU A 166 7.26 -11.10 -4.76
C GLU A 166 6.35 -10.18 -5.58
N ALA A 167 6.85 -9.02 -6.03
CA ALA A 167 6.11 -8.12 -6.90
C ALA A 167 5.76 -8.79 -8.24
N GLU A 168 6.69 -9.53 -8.84
CA GLU A 168 6.43 -10.28 -10.08
C GLU A 168 5.40 -11.39 -9.87
N ARG A 169 5.48 -12.11 -8.74
CA ARG A 169 4.47 -13.13 -8.38
C ARG A 169 3.07 -12.51 -8.28
N ILE A 170 2.93 -11.39 -7.57
CA ILE A 170 1.65 -10.68 -7.43
C ILE A 170 1.15 -10.20 -8.81
N ARG A 171 2.03 -9.67 -9.65
CA ARG A 171 1.68 -9.24 -11.01
C ARG A 171 1.12 -10.40 -11.83
N LEU A 172 1.79 -11.55 -11.84
CA LEU A 172 1.35 -12.75 -12.56
C LEU A 172 0.04 -13.31 -12.01
N GLU A 173 -0.16 -13.27 -10.69
CA GLU A 173 -1.42 -13.67 -10.06
C GLU A 173 -2.59 -12.79 -10.52
N LEU A 174 -2.39 -11.47 -10.55
CA LEU A 174 -3.39 -10.51 -11.04
C LEU A 174 -3.67 -10.69 -12.53
N GLU A 175 -2.64 -10.93 -13.34
CA GLU A 175 -2.79 -11.20 -14.78
C GLU A 175 -3.59 -12.48 -15.03
N ASN A 176 -3.28 -13.57 -14.31
CA ASN A 176 -4.04 -14.81 -14.41
C ASN A 176 -5.48 -14.64 -13.95
N LYS A 177 -5.71 -13.86 -12.89
CA LYS A 177 -7.06 -13.52 -12.42
C LYS A 177 -7.84 -12.74 -13.48
N TRP A 178 -7.21 -11.77 -14.14
CA TRP A 178 -7.83 -11.03 -15.25
C TRP A 178 -8.17 -11.92 -16.44
N ARG A 179 -7.25 -12.79 -16.85
CA ARG A 179 -7.52 -13.78 -17.92
C ARG A 179 -8.68 -14.71 -17.59
N ALA A 180 -8.83 -15.09 -16.32
CA ALA A 180 -10.00 -15.87 -15.88
C ALA A 180 -11.30 -15.07 -16.06
N PHE A 181 -11.32 -13.78 -15.67
CA PHE A 181 -12.49 -12.92 -15.88
C PHE A 181 -12.85 -12.75 -17.35
N GLN A 182 -11.86 -12.61 -18.24
CA GLN A 182 -12.08 -12.52 -19.68
C GLN A 182 -12.77 -13.77 -20.28
N GLN A 183 -12.68 -14.92 -19.60
CA GLN A 183 -13.31 -16.17 -20.03
C GLN A 183 -14.70 -16.38 -19.42
N THR A 184 -15.05 -15.65 -18.37
CA THR A 184 -16.31 -15.77 -17.63
C THR A 184 -17.27 -14.62 -17.94
N ASP A 185 -18.55 -14.82 -17.62
CA ASP A 185 -19.50 -13.72 -17.54
C ASP A 185 -19.29 -12.97 -16.22
N ILE A 186 -18.81 -11.72 -16.29
CA ILE A 186 -18.56 -10.88 -15.12
C ILE A 186 -19.88 -10.49 -14.45
N ARG A 187 -20.95 -10.34 -15.22
CA ARG A 187 -22.25 -9.86 -14.75
C ARG A 187 -23.07 -11.02 -14.19
N HIS A 188 -22.52 -11.68 -13.18
CA HIS A 188 -23.20 -12.79 -12.52
C HIS A 188 -24.49 -12.30 -11.81
N TYR A 189 -25.41 -13.24 -11.59
CA TYR A 189 -26.77 -12.98 -11.05
C TYR A 189 -26.80 -12.14 -9.75
N GLY A 190 -25.75 -12.18 -8.93
CA GLY A 190 -25.66 -11.37 -7.71
C GLY A 190 -25.58 -9.87 -7.97
N LEU A 191 -24.92 -9.44 -9.06
CA LEU A 191 -24.86 -8.02 -9.45
C LEU A 191 -26.19 -7.55 -10.03
N VAL A 192 -26.92 -8.44 -10.72
CA VAL A 192 -28.26 -8.18 -11.25
C VAL A 192 -29.23 -7.84 -10.11
N ILE A 193 -29.20 -8.62 -9.03
CA ILE A 193 -30.01 -8.35 -7.83
C ILE A 193 -29.57 -7.04 -7.16
N ALA A 194 -28.27 -6.82 -7.00
CA ALA A 194 -27.75 -5.59 -6.37
C ALA A 194 -28.15 -4.33 -7.14
N ALA A 195 -28.15 -4.39 -8.47
CA ALA A 195 -28.57 -3.30 -9.34
C ALA A 195 -30.10 -3.07 -9.33
N GLY A 196 -30.87 -4.13 -9.08
CA GLY A 196 -32.33 -4.16 -9.10
C GLY A 196 -33.00 -4.11 -7.72
N ALA A 197 -32.43 -3.39 -6.74
CA ALA A 197 -32.94 -3.30 -5.37
C ALA A 197 -34.38 -2.74 -5.22
N ASP A 198 -35.05 -2.42 -6.32
CA ASP A 198 -36.43 -1.96 -6.34
C ASP A 198 -37.41 -3.15 -6.36
N PRO A 199 -38.30 -3.28 -5.36
CA PRO A 199 -39.28 -4.38 -5.28
C PRO A 199 -40.34 -4.36 -6.39
N LEU A 200 -40.38 -3.35 -7.25
CA LEU A 200 -41.37 -3.24 -8.33
C LEU A 200 -41.21 -4.30 -9.43
N MET A 201 -40.02 -4.88 -9.61
CA MET A 201 -39.76 -5.89 -10.66
C MET A 201 -39.45 -7.25 -10.05
N GLY A 202 -40.17 -8.28 -10.52
CA GLY A 202 -39.84 -9.66 -10.19
C GLY A 202 -38.53 -10.12 -10.85
N GLU A 203 -37.96 -11.22 -10.35
CA GLU A 203 -36.71 -11.80 -10.86
C GLU A 203 -36.72 -12.04 -12.37
N ASP A 204 -37.85 -12.50 -12.93
CA ASP A 204 -38.01 -12.75 -14.36
C ASP A 204 -37.85 -11.46 -15.19
N ALA A 205 -38.36 -10.32 -14.69
CA ALA A 205 -38.23 -9.04 -15.35
C ALA A 205 -36.79 -8.52 -15.28
N LEU A 206 -36.09 -8.73 -14.17
CA LEU A 206 -34.67 -8.38 -14.05
C LEU A 206 -33.80 -9.24 -14.97
N ALA A 207 -34.09 -10.53 -15.12
CA ALA A 207 -33.41 -11.42 -16.05
C ALA A 207 -33.65 -11.01 -17.51
N PHE A 208 -34.87 -10.57 -17.84
CA PHE A 208 -35.17 -10.03 -19.17
C PHE A 208 -34.38 -8.75 -19.46
N LEU A 209 -34.39 -7.79 -18.52
CA LEU A 209 -33.61 -6.56 -18.62
C LEU A 209 -32.11 -6.85 -18.74
N TYR A 210 -31.59 -7.83 -17.99
CA TYR A 210 -30.20 -8.27 -18.13
C TYR A 210 -29.85 -8.69 -19.57
N ASN A 211 -30.71 -9.48 -20.21
CA ASN A 211 -30.51 -9.92 -21.59
C ASN A 211 -30.54 -8.75 -22.58
N GLU A 212 -31.44 -7.79 -22.37
CA GLU A 212 -31.55 -6.58 -23.20
C GLU A 212 -30.28 -5.71 -23.09
N LEU A 213 -29.75 -5.53 -21.88
CA LEU A 213 -28.47 -4.85 -21.68
C LEU A 213 -27.33 -5.60 -22.36
N THR A 214 -27.31 -6.93 -22.25
CA THR A 214 -26.31 -7.77 -22.90
C THR A 214 -26.34 -7.61 -24.42
N GLY A 215 -27.53 -7.50 -25.00
CA GLY A 215 -27.71 -7.18 -26.42
C GLY A 215 -27.21 -5.77 -26.78
N ALA A 216 -27.53 -4.77 -25.96
CA ALA A 216 -27.05 -3.39 -26.16
C ALA A 216 -25.52 -3.25 -26.08
N LEU A 217 -24.87 -4.14 -25.33
CA LEU A 217 -23.42 -4.18 -25.10
C LEU A 217 -22.73 -5.31 -25.87
N LEU A 218 -23.34 -5.86 -26.93
CA LEU A 218 -22.79 -6.98 -27.68
C LEU A 218 -21.37 -6.73 -28.22
N GLU A 219 -21.09 -5.50 -28.66
CA GLU A 219 -19.76 -5.08 -29.14
C GLU A 219 -18.81 -4.60 -28.02
N PHE A 220 -19.25 -4.59 -26.76
CA PHE A 220 -18.44 -4.19 -25.61
C PHE A 220 -17.98 -5.44 -24.85
N ASN A 221 -16.93 -6.08 -25.34
CA ASN A 221 -16.43 -7.33 -24.78
C ASN A 221 -15.25 -7.10 -23.83
N VAL A 222 -15.29 -7.69 -22.63
CA VAL A 222 -14.17 -7.68 -21.68
C VAL A 222 -12.84 -8.15 -22.29
N ARG A 223 -12.91 -9.05 -23.28
CA ARG A 223 -11.72 -9.60 -23.97
C ARG A 223 -10.95 -8.58 -24.79
N ASP A 224 -11.57 -7.45 -25.11
CA ASP A 224 -10.96 -6.40 -25.93
C ASP A 224 -9.99 -5.51 -25.12
N PHE A 225 -9.87 -5.74 -23.81
CA PHE A 225 -9.08 -4.91 -22.90
C PHE A 225 -7.88 -5.68 -22.34
N GLU A 226 -6.70 -5.07 -22.39
CA GLU A 226 -5.45 -5.73 -21.96
C GLU A 226 -5.40 -5.92 -20.44
N ASN A 227 -5.97 -4.97 -19.71
CA ASN A 227 -5.93 -4.95 -18.25
C ASN A 227 -7.26 -4.44 -17.65
N PRO A 228 -7.54 -4.75 -16.38
CA PRO A 228 -8.78 -4.33 -15.73
C PRO A 228 -8.92 -2.81 -15.59
N ALA A 229 -7.83 -2.04 -15.56
CA ALA A 229 -7.89 -0.58 -15.44
C ALA A 229 -8.48 0.06 -16.70
N GLU A 230 -8.09 -0.41 -17.89
CA GLU A 230 -8.65 0.02 -19.17
C GLU A 230 -10.15 -0.30 -19.27
N TYR A 231 -10.54 -1.51 -18.84
CA TYR A 231 -11.95 -1.91 -18.82
C TYR A 231 -12.78 -1.02 -17.89
N LEU A 232 -12.29 -0.76 -16.67
CA LEU A 232 -12.93 0.14 -15.71
C LEU A 232 -13.07 1.57 -16.25
N GLN A 233 -12.05 2.07 -16.93
CA GLN A 233 -12.10 3.40 -17.57
C GLN A 233 -13.12 3.43 -18.72
N ALA A 234 -13.24 2.34 -19.48
CA ALA A 234 -14.24 2.23 -20.53
C ALA A 234 -15.66 2.19 -19.95
N LEU A 235 -15.90 1.40 -18.89
CA LEU A 235 -17.17 1.40 -18.15
C LEU A 235 -17.53 2.80 -17.63
N LYS A 236 -16.57 3.49 -17.00
CA LYS A 236 -16.75 4.88 -16.55
C LYS A 236 -17.18 5.79 -17.70
N THR A 237 -16.52 5.69 -18.84
CA THR A 237 -16.85 6.48 -20.04
C THR A 237 -18.26 6.17 -20.53
N ILE A 238 -18.67 4.91 -20.59
CA ILE A 238 -20.04 4.52 -20.97
C ILE A 238 -21.08 5.11 -20.01
N ILE A 239 -20.78 5.13 -18.71
CA ILE A 239 -21.73 5.63 -17.70
C ILE A 239 -21.83 7.16 -17.72
N GLU A 240 -20.72 7.87 -17.89
CA GLU A 240 -20.64 9.32 -17.67
C GLU A 240 -20.70 10.18 -18.94
N ASP A 241 -20.45 9.60 -20.12
CA ASP A 241 -20.44 10.31 -21.40
C ASP A 241 -21.66 9.96 -22.25
N SER A 242 -22.61 10.89 -22.34
CA SER A 242 -23.84 10.75 -23.13
C SER A 242 -23.59 10.69 -24.65
N SER A 243 -22.41 11.11 -25.11
CA SER A 243 -22.00 11.00 -26.51
C SER A 243 -21.45 9.61 -26.86
N ASN A 244 -21.14 8.78 -25.86
CA ASN A 244 -20.61 7.45 -26.07
C ASN A 244 -21.64 6.56 -26.78
N ARG A 245 -21.21 5.85 -27.84
CA ARG A 245 -22.09 4.98 -28.64
C ARG A 245 -22.80 3.91 -27.80
N PHE A 246 -22.13 3.35 -26.79
CA PHE A 246 -22.71 2.33 -25.91
C PHE A 246 -23.69 2.95 -24.92
N HIS A 247 -23.41 4.15 -24.41
CA HIS A 247 -24.39 4.90 -23.60
C HIS A 247 -25.71 5.07 -24.38
N GLN A 248 -25.62 5.52 -25.63
CA GLN A 248 -26.79 5.70 -26.50
C GLN A 248 -27.48 4.37 -26.81
N ALA A 249 -26.74 3.28 -26.99
CA ALA A 249 -27.30 1.94 -27.18
C ALA A 249 -28.07 1.46 -25.94
N ILE A 250 -27.55 1.69 -24.73
CA ILE A 250 -28.22 1.38 -23.45
C ILE A 250 -29.52 2.18 -23.33
N VAL A 251 -29.47 3.49 -23.60
CA VAL A 251 -30.65 4.37 -23.56
C VAL A 251 -31.70 3.93 -24.59
N ARG A 252 -31.27 3.57 -25.81
CA ARG A 252 -32.16 3.03 -26.84
C ARG A 252 -32.82 1.73 -26.38
N ALA A 253 -32.03 0.77 -25.87
CA ALA A 253 -32.57 -0.48 -25.34
C ALA A 253 -33.62 -0.20 -24.26
N ALA A 254 -33.32 0.66 -23.29
CA ALA A 254 -34.27 1.03 -22.23
C ALA A 254 -35.60 1.58 -22.80
N SER A 255 -35.55 2.31 -23.92
CA SER A 255 -36.75 2.85 -24.59
C SER A 255 -37.56 1.80 -25.35
N THR A 256 -36.91 0.79 -25.93
CA THR A 256 -37.54 -0.22 -26.80
C THR A 256 -37.97 -1.49 -26.06
N THR A 257 -37.41 -1.75 -24.88
CA THR A 257 -37.73 -2.94 -24.09
C THR A 257 -39.14 -2.84 -23.51
N HIS A 258 -40.09 -3.66 -23.99
CA HIS A 258 -41.52 -3.57 -23.64
C HIS A 258 -41.97 -4.47 -22.49
N VAL A 259 -41.28 -4.44 -21.35
CA VAL A 259 -41.67 -5.20 -20.13
C VAL A 259 -43.10 -4.88 -19.71
N GLU A 260 -43.54 -3.63 -19.90
CA GLU A 260 -44.90 -3.17 -19.63
C GLU A 260 -45.98 -3.94 -20.38
N ARG A 261 -45.69 -4.39 -21.61
CA ARG A 261 -46.66 -5.09 -22.45
C ARG A 261 -46.89 -6.51 -21.95
N GLU A 262 -45.82 -7.16 -21.49
CA GLU A 262 -45.87 -8.50 -20.89
C GLU A 262 -46.53 -8.49 -19.52
N GLN A 263 -46.36 -7.40 -18.75
CA GLN A 263 -47.00 -7.21 -17.45
C GLN A 263 -48.43 -6.66 -17.53
N GLY A 264 -48.95 -6.38 -18.73
CA GLY A 264 -50.30 -5.82 -18.91
C GLY A 264 -50.46 -4.36 -18.47
N LEU A 265 -49.35 -3.64 -18.28
CA LEU A 265 -49.29 -2.22 -17.92
C LEU A 265 -49.48 -1.35 -19.17
N VAL A 266 -50.64 -1.47 -19.82
CA VAL A 266 -50.99 -0.65 -20.99
C VAL A 266 -51.83 0.54 -20.53
N GLY A 267 -51.21 1.72 -20.43
CA GLY A 267 -51.93 3.00 -20.44
C GLY A 267 -51.62 3.95 -19.30
N ASP A 268 -50.61 4.80 -19.51
CA ASP A 268 -50.49 6.21 -19.11
C ASP A 268 -49.11 6.68 -19.60
N GLU A 269 -49.00 7.85 -20.24
CA GLU A 269 -47.71 8.36 -20.73
C GLU A 269 -46.73 8.57 -19.58
N GLY A 270 -47.24 8.98 -18.41
CA GLY A 270 -46.44 9.10 -17.19
C GLY A 270 -45.87 7.76 -16.71
N LEU A 271 -46.63 6.67 -16.83
CA LEU A 271 -46.15 5.33 -16.47
C LEU A 271 -45.09 4.83 -17.45
N ARG A 272 -45.25 5.09 -18.76
CA ARG A 272 -44.24 4.73 -19.77
C ARG A 272 -42.92 5.44 -19.53
N GLN A 273 -42.98 6.73 -19.22
CA GLN A 273 -41.79 7.52 -18.89
C GLN A 273 -41.12 7.01 -17.61
N ALA A 274 -41.89 6.74 -16.55
CA ALA A 274 -41.35 6.19 -15.30
C ALA A 274 -40.68 4.81 -15.50
N LEU A 275 -41.28 3.93 -16.30
CA LEU A 275 -40.70 2.63 -16.63
C LEU A 275 -39.44 2.76 -17.50
N PHE A 276 -39.40 3.70 -18.43
CA PHE A 276 -38.19 4.02 -19.18
C PHE A 276 -37.05 4.47 -18.25
N ASP A 277 -37.32 5.44 -17.37
CA ASP A 277 -36.32 5.97 -16.43
C ASP A 277 -35.83 4.88 -15.48
N PHE A 278 -36.72 4.00 -15.03
CA PHE A 278 -36.38 2.82 -14.24
C PHE A 278 -35.44 1.86 -14.99
N LYS A 279 -35.79 1.46 -16.22
CA LYS A 279 -34.96 0.56 -17.05
C LYS A 279 -33.57 1.15 -17.30
N LYS A 280 -33.52 2.44 -17.65
CA LYS A 280 -32.28 3.18 -17.84
C LYS A 280 -31.43 3.16 -16.56
N LEU A 281 -32.03 3.48 -15.42
CA LEU A 281 -31.36 3.47 -14.12
C LEU A 281 -30.81 2.09 -13.77
N PHE A 282 -31.61 1.04 -13.96
CA PHE A 282 -31.21 -0.34 -13.72
C PHE A 282 -29.97 -0.73 -14.54
N PHE A 283 -29.95 -0.43 -15.85
CA PHE A 283 -28.80 -0.72 -16.71
C PHE A 283 -27.52 -0.03 -16.24
N PHE A 284 -27.58 1.26 -15.92
CA PHE A 284 -26.39 1.97 -15.45
C PHE A 284 -25.97 1.53 -14.04
N ASN A 285 -26.91 1.15 -13.17
CA ASN A 285 -26.59 0.60 -11.85
C ASN A 285 -25.88 -0.74 -11.97
N LEU A 286 -26.30 -1.60 -12.91
CA LEU A 286 -25.61 -2.86 -13.16
C LEU A 286 -24.16 -2.65 -13.61
N LEU A 287 -23.89 -1.68 -14.47
CA LEU A 287 -22.53 -1.32 -14.86
C LEU A 287 -21.70 -0.71 -13.71
N ARG A 288 -22.34 0.08 -12.82
CA ARG A 288 -21.68 0.59 -11.60
C ARG A 288 -21.31 -0.54 -10.64
N GLU A 289 -22.21 -1.49 -10.45
CA GLU A 289 -21.98 -2.67 -9.60
C GLU A 289 -20.88 -3.55 -10.17
N GLU A 290 -20.85 -3.75 -11.48
CA GLU A 290 -19.75 -4.42 -12.18
C GLU A 290 -18.41 -3.69 -11.95
N ALA A 291 -18.37 -2.37 -12.13
CA ALA A 291 -17.17 -1.58 -11.91
C ALA A 291 -16.70 -1.60 -10.44
N ARG A 292 -17.64 -1.53 -9.48
CA ARG A 292 -17.36 -1.64 -8.04
C ARG A 292 -16.75 -3.00 -7.71
N PHE A 293 -17.38 -4.07 -8.18
CA PHE A 293 -16.89 -5.43 -7.98
C PHE A 293 -15.47 -5.61 -8.51
N LEU A 294 -15.19 -5.19 -9.75
CA LEU A 294 -13.85 -5.28 -10.34
C LEU A 294 -12.83 -4.39 -9.60
N SER A 295 -13.22 -3.18 -9.21
CA SER A 295 -12.38 -2.28 -8.41
C SER A 295 -11.96 -2.93 -7.09
N GLU A 296 -12.88 -3.63 -6.42
CA GLU A 296 -12.59 -4.37 -5.18
C GLU A 296 -11.71 -5.61 -5.41
N GLN A 297 -11.96 -6.34 -6.51
CA GLN A 297 -11.22 -7.56 -6.85
C GLN A 297 -9.77 -7.29 -7.25
N PHE A 298 -9.50 -6.14 -7.89
CA PHE A 298 -8.18 -5.76 -8.38
C PHE A 298 -7.52 -4.63 -7.57
N LYS A 299 -8.20 -4.09 -6.57
CA LYS A 299 -7.74 -2.94 -5.76
C LYS A 299 -7.37 -1.72 -6.62
N ILE A 300 -8.15 -1.49 -7.67
CA ILE A 300 -8.02 -0.34 -8.57
C ILE A 300 -9.10 0.66 -8.16
N ALA A 301 -8.71 1.90 -7.90
CA ALA A 301 -9.67 2.97 -7.65
C ALA A 301 -10.37 3.35 -8.96
N CYS A 302 -11.69 3.21 -9.01
CA CYS A 302 -12.53 3.70 -10.10
C CYS A 302 -13.62 4.59 -9.51
N GLU A 303 -13.43 5.91 -9.60
CA GLU A 303 -14.41 6.88 -9.15
C GLU A 303 -15.41 7.12 -10.27
N ILE A 304 -16.56 6.42 -10.21
CA ILE A 304 -17.71 6.69 -11.08
C ILE A 304 -18.62 7.69 -10.37
N LEU A 305 -19.09 8.70 -11.10
CA LEU A 305 -20.02 9.70 -10.58
C LEU A 305 -21.24 9.04 -9.95
N SER A 306 -21.66 9.57 -8.80
CA SER A 306 -22.86 9.10 -8.12
C SER A 306 -24.11 9.34 -8.98
N ILE A 307 -25.15 8.57 -8.69
CA ILE A 307 -26.43 8.65 -9.40
C ILE A 307 -26.99 10.08 -9.33
N ASP A 308 -26.92 10.72 -8.15
CA ASP A 308 -27.44 12.08 -7.94
C ASP A 308 -26.70 13.12 -8.79
N VAL A 309 -25.38 12.99 -8.91
CA VAL A 309 -24.57 13.92 -9.71
C VAL A 309 -24.86 13.76 -11.19
N LEU A 310 -25.07 12.53 -11.66
CA LEU A 310 -25.45 12.27 -13.04
C LEU A 310 -26.87 12.75 -13.34
N ALA A 311 -27.81 12.52 -12.43
CA ALA A 311 -29.18 13.02 -12.56
C ALA A 311 -29.22 14.56 -12.62
N GLN A 312 -28.41 15.24 -11.80
CA GLN A 312 -28.27 16.69 -11.83
C GLN A 312 -27.72 17.16 -13.19
N ARG A 313 -26.66 16.52 -13.69
CA ARG A 313 -26.06 16.85 -14.99
C ARG A 313 -27.04 16.66 -16.14
N GLU A 314 -27.81 15.56 -16.13
CA GLU A 314 -28.84 15.32 -17.14
C GLU A 314 -29.96 16.37 -17.09
N ALA A 315 -30.35 16.81 -15.89
CA ALA A 315 -31.35 17.87 -15.73
C ALA A 315 -30.82 19.22 -16.24
N GLU A 316 -29.56 19.54 -15.97
CA GLU A 316 -28.88 20.74 -16.49
C GLU A 316 -28.78 20.72 -18.02
N GLU A 317 -28.38 19.59 -18.61
CA GLU A 317 -28.34 19.42 -20.07
C GLU A 317 -29.73 19.53 -20.71
N ARG A 318 -30.77 18.99 -20.07
CA ARG A 318 -32.16 19.12 -20.53
C ARG A 318 -32.62 20.58 -20.49
N ALA A 319 -32.36 21.28 -19.39
CA ALA A 319 -32.70 22.69 -19.24
C ALA A 319 -31.99 23.56 -20.30
N LEU A 320 -30.73 23.25 -20.63
CA LEU A 320 -29.98 23.95 -21.68
C LEU A 320 -30.62 23.75 -23.06
N ARG A 321 -30.99 22.51 -23.42
CA ARG A 321 -31.67 22.21 -24.70
C ARG A 321 -33.03 22.89 -24.81
N GLU A 322 -33.80 22.93 -23.72
CA GLU A 322 -35.08 23.65 -23.68
C GLU A 322 -34.86 25.16 -23.89
N GLN A 323 -33.81 25.72 -23.29
CA GLN A 323 -33.44 27.12 -23.49
C GLN A 323 -33.02 27.41 -24.94
N GLU A 324 -32.27 26.52 -25.58
CA GLU A 324 -31.89 26.63 -27.01
C GLU A 324 -33.10 26.51 -27.93
N GLN A 325 -34.03 25.57 -27.66
CA GLN A 325 -35.27 25.44 -28.44
C GLN A 325 -36.16 26.68 -28.36
N VAL A 326 -36.22 27.33 -27.20
CA VAL A 326 -36.97 28.59 -27.04
C VAL A 326 -36.31 29.73 -27.81
N GLN A 327 -34.98 29.78 -27.89
CA GLN A 327 -34.26 30.79 -28.68
C GLN A 327 -34.41 30.59 -30.19
N HIS A 328 -34.57 29.33 -30.64
CA HIS A 328 -34.81 28.99 -32.04
C HIS A 328 -36.29 28.86 -32.41
N GLN A 329 -37.23 29.25 -31.54
CA GLN A 329 -38.62 29.37 -31.97
C GLN A 329 -38.69 30.40 -33.09
N PRO A 330 -39.23 30.05 -34.27
CA PRO A 330 -39.33 30.97 -35.39
C PRO A 330 -40.09 32.20 -34.91
N VAL A 331 -39.44 33.36 -35.00
CA VAL A 331 -40.07 34.64 -34.66
C VAL A 331 -41.43 34.65 -35.34
N PRO A 332 -42.54 34.79 -34.60
CA PRO A 332 -43.87 34.69 -35.18
C PRO A 332 -43.90 35.62 -36.37
N TYR A 333 -44.17 35.07 -37.56
CA TYR A 333 -44.18 35.79 -38.81
C TYR A 333 -45.02 37.06 -38.62
N VAL A 334 -44.34 38.20 -38.47
CA VAL A 334 -44.99 39.50 -38.42
C VAL A 334 -45.48 39.72 -39.83
N PRO A 335 -46.80 39.75 -40.08
CA PRO A 335 -47.30 40.04 -41.41
C PRO A 335 -46.69 41.37 -41.83
N GLN A 336 -45.91 41.38 -42.91
CA GLN A 336 -45.49 42.63 -43.52
C GLN A 336 -46.77 43.39 -43.90
N ILE A 337 -47.13 44.38 -43.08
CA ILE A 337 -48.19 45.33 -43.43
C ILE A 337 -47.66 46.04 -44.67
N GLN A 338 -48.25 45.72 -45.82
CA GLN A 338 -47.94 46.43 -47.04
C GLN A 338 -48.27 47.92 -46.82
N PRO A 339 -47.36 48.84 -47.13
CA PRO A 339 -47.62 50.27 -47.05
C PRO A 339 -48.60 50.64 -48.16
N GLY A 340 -49.90 50.48 -47.88
CA GLY A 340 -50.94 50.61 -48.89
C GLY A 340 -52.32 51.05 -48.41
N ASP A 341 -52.62 50.99 -47.11
CA ASP A 341 -53.91 51.44 -46.58
C ASP A 341 -53.73 52.25 -45.28
N PHE A 342 -53.37 53.52 -45.43
CA PHE A 342 -53.68 54.55 -44.43
C PHE A 342 -54.32 55.74 -45.13
N LEU A 343 -55.62 55.89 -44.89
CA LEU A 343 -56.44 57.01 -45.34
C LEU A 343 -55.95 58.33 -44.72
N LEU A 344 -55.98 59.35 -45.57
CA LEU A 344 -55.73 60.77 -45.33
C LEU A 344 -56.35 61.30 -44.02
N GLY A 345 -55.54 62.03 -43.25
CA GLY A 345 -55.95 62.80 -42.07
C GLY A 345 -54.87 63.77 -41.62
N GLU A 346 -54.80 64.89 -42.32
CA GLU A 346 -54.02 66.14 -42.16
C GLU A 346 -53.39 66.56 -40.80
N PHE A 347 -52.32 67.37 -40.98
CA PHE A 347 -51.71 68.42 -40.15
C PHE A 347 -50.57 68.09 -39.18
N GLY A 348 -49.41 68.74 -39.43
CA GLY A 348 -48.49 69.18 -38.38
C GLY A 348 -47.01 69.12 -38.75
N ALA A 349 -46.46 70.22 -39.27
CA ALA A 349 -45.06 70.41 -39.62
C ALA A 349 -44.13 70.47 -38.39
N ASN A 350 -42.93 69.88 -38.47
CA ASN A 350 -41.64 70.56 -38.29
C ASN A 350 -40.43 69.60 -38.37
N ASP A 351 -39.56 69.88 -39.34
CA ASP A 351 -38.09 69.92 -39.29
C ASP A 351 -37.37 69.32 -38.06
N GLN A 352 -36.47 68.34 -38.27
CA GLN A 352 -35.03 68.59 -38.45
C GLN A 352 -34.22 67.28 -38.59
N VAL A 353 -33.68 67.09 -39.80
CA VAL A 353 -32.33 66.63 -40.18
C VAL A 353 -31.40 66.07 -39.07
N HIS A 354 -30.99 64.80 -39.20
CA HIS A 354 -29.56 64.41 -39.22
C HIS A 354 -29.37 63.08 -39.98
N GLN A 355 -28.70 63.17 -41.13
CA GLN A 355 -28.13 62.04 -41.86
C GLN A 355 -26.76 61.71 -41.28
N GLN A 356 -26.37 60.44 -41.23
CA GLN A 356 -25.06 59.92 -41.68
C GLN A 356 -25.08 58.37 -41.76
N PRO A 357 -24.16 57.76 -42.53
CA PRO A 357 -24.46 56.58 -43.34
C PRO A 357 -23.80 55.26 -42.89
N ILE A 358 -24.37 54.16 -43.39
CA ILE A 358 -23.74 52.95 -43.97
C ILE A 358 -22.49 52.38 -43.26
N HIS A 359 -22.63 51.13 -42.78
CA HIS A 359 -21.63 50.08 -42.99
C HIS A 359 -22.34 48.72 -43.12
N GLU A 360 -22.20 48.11 -44.30
CA GLU A 360 -22.35 46.66 -44.50
C GLU A 360 -21.27 45.91 -43.68
N PRO A 361 -21.50 44.62 -43.40
CA PRO A 361 -20.80 43.67 -44.25
C PRO A 361 -21.68 42.51 -44.74
N VAL A 362 -21.24 42.07 -45.92
CA VAL A 362 -21.50 40.80 -46.60
C VAL A 362 -21.25 39.62 -45.66
N ASP A 363 -22.15 38.65 -45.63
CA ASP A 363 -21.79 37.23 -45.52
C ASP A 363 -22.84 36.36 -46.22
N ASP A 364 -22.32 35.50 -47.10
CA ASP A 364 -23.05 34.53 -47.89
C ASP A 364 -23.56 33.39 -46.99
N HIS A 365 -24.88 33.20 -46.94
CA HIS A 365 -25.49 31.98 -46.42
C HIS A 365 -26.01 31.13 -47.58
N GLU A 366 -25.31 30.02 -47.86
CA GLU A 366 -25.91 28.86 -48.52
C GLU A 366 -26.86 28.14 -47.54
N PRO A 367 -28.02 27.62 -48.01
CA PRO A 367 -28.90 26.83 -47.16
C PRO A 367 -28.41 25.39 -47.07
N VAL A 368 -27.92 24.99 -45.90
CA VAL A 368 -27.73 23.58 -45.52
C VAL A 368 -28.87 23.21 -44.58
N ASP A 369 -29.97 22.73 -45.14
CA ASP A 369 -31.05 22.05 -44.41
C ASP A 369 -31.78 21.15 -45.41
N ASN A 370 -31.31 19.90 -45.56
CA ASN A 370 -32.07 18.82 -46.23
C ASN A 370 -31.49 17.40 -45.94
N GLU A 371 -30.29 17.25 -45.38
CA GLU A 371 -29.71 15.90 -45.14
C GLU A 371 -30.25 15.18 -43.89
N VAL A 372 -30.79 15.90 -42.90
CA VAL A 372 -31.27 15.27 -41.65
C VAL A 372 -32.62 14.56 -41.84
N ASP A 373 -33.50 15.11 -42.70
CA ASP A 373 -34.82 14.52 -42.98
C ASP A 373 -34.76 13.30 -43.92
N GLU A 374 -33.74 13.21 -44.79
CA GLU A 374 -33.53 12.02 -45.64
C GLU A 374 -32.94 10.85 -44.85
N LEU A 375 -32.08 11.11 -43.85
CA LEU A 375 -31.54 10.07 -42.96
C LEU A 375 -32.61 9.46 -42.06
N GLN A 376 -33.53 10.27 -41.53
CA GLN A 376 -34.63 9.77 -40.72
C GLN A 376 -35.63 8.93 -41.55
N ARG A 377 -35.92 9.34 -42.80
CA ARG A 377 -36.74 8.53 -43.74
C ARG A 377 -36.08 7.22 -44.16
N ALA A 378 -34.75 7.20 -44.34
CA ALA A 378 -34.03 5.99 -44.71
C ALA A 378 -34.00 4.96 -43.57
N ILE A 379 -33.97 5.43 -42.32
CA ILE A 379 -34.04 4.58 -41.13
C ILE A 379 -35.44 3.94 -41.01
N ASP A 380 -36.50 4.73 -41.19
CA ASP A 380 -37.88 4.26 -41.08
C ASP A 380 -38.25 3.25 -42.20
N LEU A 381 -37.74 3.44 -43.42
CA LEU A 381 -37.93 2.50 -44.54
C LEU A 381 -37.18 1.17 -44.35
N SER A 382 -36.02 1.19 -43.68
CA SER A 382 -35.25 -0.03 -43.42
C SER A 382 -35.89 -0.96 -42.38
N PHE A 383 -36.77 -0.40 -41.53
CA PHE A 383 -37.45 -1.13 -40.46
C PHE A 383 -38.64 -1.97 -40.97
N GLU A 384 -39.41 -1.45 -41.92
CA GLU A 384 -40.52 -2.21 -42.55
C GLU A 384 -40.03 -3.37 -43.43
N GLU A 385 -38.84 -3.26 -44.04
CA GLU A 385 -38.23 -4.36 -44.82
C GLU A 385 -37.66 -5.46 -43.92
N TYR A 386 -37.22 -5.13 -42.69
CA TYR A 386 -36.71 -6.10 -41.72
C TYR A 386 -37.83 -6.94 -41.09
N GLU A 387 -39.02 -6.37 -40.84
CA GLU A 387 -40.17 -7.11 -40.33
C GLU A 387 -40.70 -8.15 -41.33
N GLN A 388 -40.60 -7.92 -42.64
CA GLN A 388 -41.03 -8.90 -43.65
C GLN A 388 -40.05 -10.08 -43.81
N ALA A 389 -38.76 -9.88 -43.52
CA ALA A 389 -37.76 -10.93 -43.63
C ALA A 389 -37.78 -11.91 -42.43
N PHE A 390 -38.20 -11.45 -41.25
CA PHE A 390 -38.07 -12.22 -40.00
C PHE A 390 -39.20 -13.23 -39.74
N TYR A 391 -40.40 -13.03 -40.32
CA TYR A 391 -41.57 -13.90 -40.10
C TYR A 391 -41.79 -15.00 -41.15
N GLY A 392 -40.80 -15.27 -42.01
CA GLY A 392 -41.03 -15.96 -43.28
C GLY A 392 -40.28 -17.26 -43.59
N ALA A 393 -39.91 -18.15 -42.65
CA ALA A 393 -39.59 -19.56 -42.96
C ALA A 393 -39.38 -20.45 -41.72
N PRO A 394 -39.85 -21.72 -41.71
CA PRO A 394 -39.56 -22.68 -40.65
C PRO A 394 -38.20 -23.37 -40.87
N ILE A 395 -37.37 -23.44 -39.83
CA ILE A 395 -36.08 -24.17 -39.84
C ILE A 395 -36.30 -25.63 -39.43
N ASN A 396 -35.98 -26.53 -40.35
CA ASN A 396 -35.86 -27.97 -40.12
C ASN A 396 -34.52 -28.34 -39.47
N GLN A 397 -34.57 -29.33 -38.58
CA GLN A 397 -33.43 -30.00 -37.97
C GLN A 397 -32.60 -30.77 -39.00
N ALA A 398 -31.26 -30.75 -38.85
CA ALA A 398 -30.40 -31.84 -39.29
C ALA A 398 -29.09 -31.90 -38.48
N GLN A 399 -28.82 -33.10 -37.98
CA GLN A 399 -27.57 -33.56 -37.35
C GLN A 399 -26.46 -33.73 -38.40
N ALA A 400 -25.18 -33.64 -37.99
CA ALA A 400 -24.24 -34.77 -37.93
C ALA A 400 -22.76 -34.40 -38.17
N ASN A 401 -21.93 -35.11 -37.38
CA ASN A 401 -20.65 -35.72 -37.71
C ASN A 401 -19.30 -35.03 -37.42
N GLN A 402 -18.58 -35.77 -36.57
CA GLN A 402 -17.15 -35.84 -36.32
C GLN A 402 -16.38 -36.31 -37.56
N GLN A 403 -15.14 -35.84 -37.73
CA GLN A 403 -13.94 -36.71 -37.70
C GLN A 403 -12.61 -35.90 -37.65
N PRO A 404 -11.52 -36.51 -37.13
CA PRO A 404 -10.25 -35.85 -36.78
C PRO A 404 -9.15 -36.10 -37.83
N VAL A 405 -8.18 -35.18 -37.99
CA VAL A 405 -6.97 -35.45 -38.77
C VAL A 405 -5.74 -34.65 -38.27
N HIS A 406 -4.70 -35.44 -37.96
CA HIS A 406 -3.23 -35.25 -38.00
C HIS A 406 -2.45 -34.20 -37.20
N ASP A 407 -1.54 -34.79 -36.40
CA ASP A 407 -0.16 -34.39 -36.08
C ASP A 407 0.57 -33.59 -37.17
N ASN A 408 1.33 -32.60 -36.74
CA ASN A 408 2.60 -32.23 -37.37
C ASN A 408 3.59 -31.75 -36.30
N ASP A 409 4.76 -32.38 -36.34
CA ASP A 409 5.99 -32.04 -35.64
C ASP A 409 6.48 -30.64 -36.05
N GLU A 410 6.84 -29.79 -35.08
CA GLU A 410 7.62 -28.57 -35.32
C GLU A 410 8.93 -28.58 -34.52
N ASP A 411 9.98 -28.88 -35.27
CA ASP A 411 11.38 -28.42 -35.27
C ASP A 411 11.92 -27.56 -34.09
N PRO A 412 12.94 -28.03 -33.34
CA PRO A 412 13.57 -27.27 -32.24
C PRO A 412 14.62 -26.22 -32.66
N ASP A 413 14.87 -25.98 -33.94
CA ASP A 413 15.97 -25.10 -34.41
C ASP A 413 15.59 -23.61 -34.58
N ILE A 414 14.34 -23.20 -34.29
CA ILE A 414 13.90 -21.79 -34.37
C ILE A 414 14.14 -21.02 -33.06
N LEU A 415 14.27 -21.70 -31.92
CA LEU A 415 14.45 -21.06 -30.61
C LEU A 415 15.90 -20.62 -30.32
N LEU A 416 16.87 -21.09 -31.09
CA LEU A 416 18.29 -20.74 -30.90
C LEU A 416 18.72 -19.47 -31.65
N ALA A 417 17.92 -18.98 -32.60
CA ALA A 417 18.21 -17.76 -33.37
C ALA A 417 17.74 -16.46 -32.68
N ILE A 418 16.78 -16.55 -31.76
CA ILE A 418 16.22 -15.39 -31.05
C ILE A 418 17.09 -14.99 -29.84
N ALA A 419 17.84 -15.94 -29.25
CA ALA A 419 18.69 -15.71 -28.08
C ALA A 419 20.03 -15.00 -28.39
N ALA A 420 20.38 -14.78 -29.67
CA ALA A 420 21.67 -14.21 -30.08
C ALA A 420 21.64 -12.70 -30.42
N SER A 421 20.49 -12.02 -30.33
CA SER A 421 20.35 -10.61 -30.78
C SER A 421 20.12 -9.57 -29.67
N LEU A 422 20.33 -9.89 -28.40
CA LEU A 422 20.05 -8.95 -27.30
C LEU A 422 21.18 -8.87 -26.26
N GLN A 423 22.17 -8.00 -26.51
CA GLN A 423 23.00 -7.30 -25.51
C GLN A 423 23.44 -5.93 -26.10
N PRO A 424 23.76 -4.92 -25.27
CA PRO A 424 23.16 -3.59 -25.40
C PRO A 424 24.14 -2.49 -25.84
N GLU A 425 23.68 -1.58 -26.68
CA GLU A 425 24.25 -0.25 -26.83
C GLU A 425 23.17 0.79 -26.54
N ASN A 426 23.10 1.29 -25.31
CA ASN A 426 22.64 2.66 -25.06
C ASN A 426 23.06 3.14 -23.67
N ARG A 427 24.04 4.04 -23.69
CA ARG A 427 24.59 4.75 -22.54
C ARG A 427 23.69 5.96 -22.28
N VAL A 428 22.69 5.81 -21.40
CA VAL A 428 21.87 6.93 -20.93
C VAL A 428 22.68 7.71 -19.89
N GLN A 429 22.91 9.00 -20.16
CA GLN A 429 23.46 9.94 -19.19
C GLN A 429 22.39 10.22 -18.13
N HIS A 430 22.74 10.05 -16.85
CA HIS A 430 21.89 10.49 -15.74
C HIS A 430 21.78 12.02 -15.74
N PRO A 431 20.57 12.59 -15.53
CA PRO A 431 20.45 14.01 -15.27
C PRO A 431 21.02 14.33 -13.89
N GLN A 432 21.86 15.37 -13.82
CA GLN A 432 22.30 15.94 -12.55
C GLN A 432 21.09 16.51 -11.80
N PRO A 433 21.04 16.38 -10.46
CA PRO A 433 19.97 16.99 -9.66
C PRO A 433 20.06 18.51 -9.73
N ASP A 434 18.88 19.14 -9.78
CA ASP A 434 18.69 20.59 -9.83
C ASP A 434 19.22 21.24 -8.54
N PRO A 435 20.25 22.12 -8.61
CA PRO A 435 20.84 22.75 -7.44
C PRO A 435 19.87 23.69 -6.69
N ASP A 436 18.77 24.11 -7.32
CA ASP A 436 17.77 24.95 -6.67
C ASP A 436 16.82 24.15 -5.75
N LEU A 437 16.68 22.84 -5.99
CA LEU A 437 15.85 21.95 -5.17
C LEU A 437 16.54 21.61 -3.83
N GLU A 438 17.86 21.44 -3.82
CA GLU A 438 18.63 21.25 -2.57
C GLU A 438 18.65 22.50 -1.69
N ARG A 439 18.60 23.69 -2.31
CA ARG A 439 18.55 24.97 -1.60
C ARG A 439 17.19 25.20 -0.93
N ALA A 440 16.10 24.83 -1.59
CA ALA A 440 14.74 24.91 -1.05
C ALA A 440 14.53 23.99 0.17
N ILE A 441 15.15 22.82 0.18
CA ILE A 441 15.09 21.85 1.29
C ILE A 441 15.93 22.34 2.49
N GLN A 442 17.05 23.04 2.25
CA GLN A 442 17.84 23.64 3.33
C GLN A 442 17.19 24.90 3.94
N GLU A 443 16.47 25.69 3.16
CA GLU A 443 15.77 26.88 3.66
C GLU A 443 14.49 26.53 4.44
N SER A 444 13.81 25.41 4.12
CA SER A 444 12.62 24.97 4.88
C SER A 444 12.93 24.42 6.28
N LEU A 445 14.19 24.13 6.59
CA LEU A 445 14.65 23.61 7.89
C LEU A 445 15.14 24.69 8.85
N ALA A 446 15.22 25.96 8.42
CA ALA A 446 15.86 27.03 9.18
C ALA A 446 14.90 27.96 9.96
N GLU A 447 13.57 27.80 9.85
CA GLU A 447 12.61 28.69 10.53
C GLU A 447 11.70 27.96 11.52
N GLN A 448 12.13 27.89 12.79
CA GLN A 448 11.22 27.81 13.93
C GLN A 448 11.48 28.98 14.88
N PRO A 449 10.47 29.82 15.19
CA PRO A 449 10.55 30.70 16.34
C PRO A 449 9.97 30.02 17.58
N GLN A 450 10.81 29.96 18.62
CA GLN A 450 10.38 29.76 20.00
C GLN A 450 9.46 30.90 20.45
N GLN A 451 8.34 30.59 21.10
CA GLN A 451 7.90 31.37 22.25
C GLN A 451 7.18 30.52 23.30
N ARG A 452 7.55 30.83 24.54
CA ARG A 452 7.27 30.14 25.79
C ARG A 452 6.05 30.72 26.52
N ARG A 453 5.52 29.88 27.42
CA ARG A 453 4.91 30.11 28.77
C ARG A 453 3.39 30.21 28.88
N GLY A 454 2.86 29.32 29.73
CA GLY A 454 1.64 29.54 30.51
C GLY A 454 1.09 28.28 31.17
N ARG A 455 1.48 28.00 32.43
CA ARG A 455 0.87 27.00 33.31
C ARG A 455 -0.61 27.33 33.55
N GLN A 456 -1.50 26.32 33.63
CA GLN A 456 -2.28 25.98 34.83
C GLN A 456 -3.32 24.87 34.58
N ALA A 457 -3.34 23.91 35.51
CA ALA A 457 -4.48 23.23 36.14
C ALA A 457 -5.66 22.73 35.28
N GLY A 458 -5.96 21.43 35.39
CA GLY A 458 -7.24 20.91 34.92
C GLY A 458 -7.44 19.40 35.03
N ASN A 459 -7.29 18.82 36.22
CA ASN A 459 -8.03 17.60 36.57
C ASN A 459 -9.54 17.90 36.38
N ARG A 460 -10.19 17.29 35.38
CA ARG A 460 -11.63 16.99 35.31
C ARG A 460 -11.99 16.52 33.91
N LEU A 461 -12.29 15.23 33.77
CA LEU A 461 -13.34 14.66 32.90
C LEU A 461 -13.44 13.14 33.18
N ARG A 462 -13.85 12.82 34.41
CA ARG A 462 -14.56 11.59 34.79
C ARG A 462 -15.73 12.05 35.66
N ALA A 463 -16.81 12.46 35.01
CA ALA A 463 -18.16 12.67 35.58
C ALA A 463 -18.98 13.52 34.59
N ALA A 464 -19.58 12.87 33.59
CA ALA A 464 -20.77 13.36 32.91
C ALA A 464 -21.31 12.24 32.00
N ASN A 465 -22.01 11.29 32.62
CA ASN A 465 -23.20 10.62 32.09
C ASN A 465 -23.83 9.84 33.25
N SER A 466 -24.22 10.60 34.29
CA SER A 466 -25.22 10.20 35.27
C SER A 466 -26.38 11.16 35.00
N LEU A 467 -27.23 10.76 34.06
CA LEU A 467 -28.57 11.28 33.92
C LEU A 467 -29.46 10.19 34.51
N ASP A 468 -30.00 10.48 35.69
CA ASP A 468 -31.04 9.70 36.34
C ASP A 468 -32.27 9.64 35.41
N LEU A 469 -32.33 8.57 34.61
CA LEU A 469 -33.58 7.99 34.11
C LEU A 469 -33.90 6.80 35.01
N GLU A 470 -34.44 7.07 36.19
CA GLU A 470 -35.09 6.03 36.98
C GLU A 470 -36.37 5.59 36.26
N GLY A 471 -36.42 4.32 35.83
CA GLY A 471 -37.69 3.60 35.71
C GLY A 471 -38.07 2.97 34.37
N LEU A 472 -37.14 2.81 33.42
CA LEU A 472 -37.34 1.88 32.30
C LEU A 472 -36.41 0.68 32.50
N PRO A 473 -36.90 -0.58 32.36
CA PRO A 473 -36.02 -1.73 32.31
C PRO A 473 -35.11 -1.55 31.10
N VAL A 474 -33.89 -1.10 31.34
CA VAL A 474 -32.84 -1.13 30.33
C VAL A 474 -32.64 -2.61 30.02
N ASP A 475 -32.81 -2.99 28.76
CA ASP A 475 -32.56 -4.35 28.33
C ASP A 475 -31.11 -4.69 28.67
N ASP A 476 -30.90 -5.62 29.60
CA ASP A 476 -29.57 -6.05 30.05
C ASP A 476 -28.71 -6.55 28.87
N ASN A 477 -29.35 -6.93 27.76
CA ASN A 477 -28.67 -7.26 26.51
C ASN A 477 -28.09 -6.04 25.79
N GLU A 478 -28.79 -4.92 25.78
CA GLU A 478 -28.34 -3.69 25.12
C GLU A 478 -27.11 -3.11 25.85
N THR A 479 -27.08 -3.24 27.18
CA THR A 479 -25.92 -2.84 27.98
C THR A 479 -24.72 -3.78 27.82
N LEU A 480 -24.94 -5.09 27.66
CA LEU A 480 -23.83 -6.03 27.43
C LEU A 480 -23.20 -5.86 26.04
N LEU A 481 -24.00 -5.67 24.99
CA LEU A 481 -23.49 -5.41 23.63
C LEU A 481 -22.61 -4.14 23.61
N ALA A 482 -23.10 -3.05 24.22
CA ALA A 482 -22.34 -1.82 24.35
C ALA A 482 -21.03 -2.01 25.12
N ARG A 483 -21.03 -2.81 26.20
CA ARG A 483 -19.80 -3.16 26.95
C ARG A 483 -18.79 -3.91 26.08
N ILE A 484 -19.24 -4.86 25.25
CA ILE A 484 -18.36 -5.60 24.32
C ILE A 484 -17.76 -4.65 23.27
N GLN A 485 -18.58 -3.79 22.66
CA GLN A 485 -18.12 -2.81 21.67
C GLN A 485 -17.06 -1.86 22.26
N VAL A 486 -17.30 -1.32 23.46
CA VAL A 486 -16.34 -0.46 24.15
C VAL A 486 -15.03 -1.19 24.45
N ALA A 487 -15.08 -2.46 24.87
CA ALA A 487 -13.89 -3.24 25.14
C ALA A 487 -13.05 -3.49 23.87
N VAL A 488 -13.69 -3.80 22.73
CA VAL A 488 -13.01 -4.02 21.45
C VAL A 488 -12.38 -2.73 20.92
N ASP A 489 -13.08 -1.60 21.05
CA ASP A 489 -12.60 -0.29 20.62
C ASP A 489 -11.36 0.15 21.44
N GLU A 490 -11.44 0.05 22.77
CA GLU A 490 -10.34 0.43 23.66
C GLU A 490 -9.12 -0.49 23.46
N ALA A 491 -9.33 -1.78 23.21
CA ALA A 491 -8.26 -2.71 22.85
C ALA A 491 -7.57 -2.31 21.54
N GLN A 492 -8.35 -1.94 20.51
CA GLN A 492 -7.80 -1.52 19.20
C GLN A 492 -7.00 -0.22 19.34
N LYS A 493 -7.53 0.74 20.09
CA LYS A 493 -6.86 2.00 20.38
C LYS A 493 -5.54 1.80 21.11
N ARG A 494 -5.52 1.04 22.21
CA ARG A 494 -4.27 0.74 22.96
C ARG A 494 -3.25 0.01 22.11
N TYR A 495 -3.71 -0.89 21.25
CA TYR A 495 -2.84 -1.58 20.31
C TYR A 495 -2.25 -0.64 19.24
N GLN A 496 -3.02 0.33 18.75
CA GLN A 496 -2.55 1.36 17.82
C GLN A 496 -1.53 2.30 18.49
N GLU A 497 -1.82 2.81 19.69
CA GLU A 497 -0.90 3.67 20.46
C GLU A 497 0.43 2.98 20.74
N TRP A 498 0.38 1.70 21.12
CA TRP A 498 1.57 0.87 21.32
C TRP A 498 2.36 0.66 20.01
N TYR A 499 1.67 0.51 18.88
CA TYR A 499 2.29 0.34 17.57
C TYR A 499 2.96 1.63 17.06
N GLU A 500 2.31 2.77 17.25
CA GLU A 500 2.80 4.10 16.86
C GLU A 500 3.87 4.67 17.79
N ASP A 501 3.99 4.11 19.01
CA ASP A 501 4.89 4.62 20.06
C ASP A 501 4.61 6.08 20.44
N THR A 502 3.34 6.47 20.48
CA THR A 502 2.92 7.87 20.68
C THR A 502 3.36 8.44 22.04
N ASN A 503 3.68 7.59 23.02
CA ASN A 503 4.00 7.98 24.40
C ASN A 503 5.40 7.52 24.89
N GLY A 504 6.27 7.00 24.03
CA GLY A 504 7.54 6.41 24.49
C GLY A 504 7.34 5.16 25.36
N THR A 505 6.15 4.53 25.30
CA THR A 505 5.78 3.26 25.95
C THR A 505 6.45 2.05 25.30
N LYS A 506 7.45 2.29 24.45
CA LYS A 506 8.15 1.39 23.54
C LYS A 506 8.77 0.14 24.16
N GLU A 507 9.00 0.10 25.48
CA GLU A 507 9.84 -0.96 26.04
C GLU A 507 9.08 -2.10 26.71
N ILE A 508 7.94 -1.87 27.37
CA ILE A 508 7.31 -2.91 28.21
C ILE A 508 5.80 -2.67 28.30
N ARG A 509 4.95 -3.54 27.73
CA ARG A 509 3.55 -3.64 28.16
C ARG A 509 3.57 -3.97 29.65
N GLY A 510 2.73 -3.26 30.42
CA GLY A 510 2.76 -3.21 31.89
C GLY A 510 2.55 -4.56 32.60
N LYS A 511 2.13 -4.50 33.86
CA LYS A 511 2.08 -5.62 34.83
C LYS A 511 1.52 -6.95 34.29
N ASP A 512 0.66 -6.92 33.27
CA ASP A 512 -0.11 -8.05 32.76
C ASP A 512 0.31 -8.55 31.35
N GLY A 513 1.52 -8.20 30.86
CA GLY A 513 2.22 -9.05 29.90
C GLY A 513 3.38 -8.47 29.11
N TRP A 514 4.31 -9.35 28.76
CA TRP A 514 5.62 -8.98 28.23
C TRP A 514 5.65 -9.11 26.71
N PHE A 515 5.64 -7.97 26.00
CA PHE A 515 5.93 -7.92 24.56
C PHE A 515 7.07 -6.94 24.32
N SER A 516 8.25 -7.46 23.97
CA SER A 516 9.34 -6.64 23.47
C SER A 516 9.29 -6.63 21.94
N ARG A 517 9.20 -5.42 21.37
CA ARG A 517 9.26 -5.18 19.91
C ARG A 517 10.54 -5.77 19.27
N TRP A 518 11.57 -6.03 20.07
CA TRP A 518 12.86 -6.55 19.63
C TRP A 518 12.79 -7.95 19.02
N PHE A 519 11.83 -8.78 19.42
CA PHE A 519 11.73 -10.17 18.94
C PHE A 519 10.59 -10.41 17.95
N PHE A 520 9.60 -9.51 17.85
CA PHE A 520 8.43 -9.71 16.99
C PHE A 520 8.27 -8.52 16.03
N ARG A 521 8.42 -8.80 14.72
CA ARG A 521 8.05 -7.85 13.67
C ARG A 521 6.52 -7.77 13.63
N HIS A 522 5.96 -6.71 14.19
CA HIS A 522 4.53 -6.45 14.13
C HIS A 522 4.21 -5.78 12.80
N ASN A 523 3.51 -6.52 11.94
CA ASN A 523 3.22 -6.07 10.57
C ASN A 523 1.88 -5.28 10.54
N VAL A 524 1.75 -4.40 9.56
CA VAL A 524 0.49 -3.67 9.22
C VAL A 524 -0.72 -4.61 9.16
N SER A 525 -0.50 -5.87 8.75
CA SER A 525 -1.50 -6.94 8.77
C SER A 525 -2.18 -7.13 10.15
N GLY A 526 -1.43 -7.05 11.26
CA GLY A 526 -1.99 -7.15 12.60
C GLY A 526 -2.91 -5.97 12.96
N GLN A 527 -2.55 -4.75 12.54
CA GLN A 527 -3.41 -3.57 12.70
C GLN A 527 -4.69 -3.68 11.86
N ASN A 528 -4.57 -4.15 10.63
CA ASN A 528 -5.72 -4.35 9.75
C ASN A 528 -6.68 -5.42 10.29
N ALA A 529 -6.17 -6.49 10.92
CA ALA A 529 -6.99 -7.49 11.58
C ALA A 529 -7.74 -6.91 12.79
N ALA A 530 -7.06 -6.11 13.62
CA ALA A 530 -7.69 -5.44 14.77
C ALA A 530 -8.80 -4.46 14.34
N LYS A 531 -8.52 -3.64 13.32
CA LYS A 531 -9.53 -2.72 12.74
C LYS A 531 -10.73 -3.47 12.18
N ARG A 532 -10.50 -4.59 11.48
CA ARG A 532 -11.58 -5.43 10.94
C ARG A 532 -12.46 -6.03 12.03
N LEU A 533 -11.86 -6.55 13.11
CA LEU A 533 -12.64 -7.04 14.25
C LEU A 533 -13.50 -5.93 14.86
N ASN A 534 -12.90 -4.74 15.10
CA ASN A 534 -13.63 -3.60 15.64
C ASN A 534 -14.84 -3.22 14.77
N SER A 535 -14.65 -3.07 13.45
CA SER A 535 -15.76 -2.81 12.51
C SER A 535 -16.84 -3.89 12.56
N ASN A 536 -16.47 -5.17 12.52
CA ASN A 536 -17.45 -6.26 12.54
C ASN A 536 -18.25 -6.30 13.86
N VAL A 537 -17.63 -5.98 15.01
CA VAL A 537 -18.30 -5.95 16.31
C VAL A 537 -19.17 -4.70 16.46
N ALA A 538 -18.78 -3.57 15.88
CA ALA A 538 -19.60 -2.37 15.81
C ALA A 538 -20.89 -2.60 15.00
N ASP A 539 -20.82 -3.42 13.94
CA ASP A 539 -21.95 -3.78 13.09
C ASP A 539 -22.83 -4.92 13.67
N ALA A 540 -22.44 -5.51 14.80
CA ALA A 540 -23.18 -6.62 15.39
C ALA A 540 -24.52 -6.14 15.99
N LEU A 541 -25.62 -6.80 15.58
CA LEU A 541 -26.98 -6.43 15.99
C LEU A 541 -27.39 -6.93 17.38
N ASN A 542 -26.64 -7.86 17.95
CA ASN A 542 -26.94 -8.47 19.24
C ASN A 542 -25.67 -9.02 19.92
N VAL A 543 -25.78 -9.30 21.21
CA VAL A 543 -24.69 -9.83 22.05
C VAL A 543 -24.10 -11.12 21.50
N GLY A 544 -24.94 -12.05 21.05
CA GLY A 544 -24.50 -13.36 20.54
C GLY A 544 -23.57 -13.21 19.34
N THR A 545 -23.97 -12.42 18.34
CA THR A 545 -23.14 -12.14 17.16
C THR A 545 -21.83 -11.45 17.52
N ALA A 546 -21.86 -10.47 18.43
CA ALA A 546 -20.64 -9.78 18.87
C ALA A 546 -19.68 -10.75 19.59
N ALA A 547 -20.22 -11.60 20.47
CA ALA A 547 -19.46 -12.60 21.20
C ALA A 547 -18.86 -13.65 20.27
N ASP A 548 -19.61 -14.13 19.28
CA ASP A 548 -19.14 -15.10 18.28
C ASP A 548 -17.96 -14.54 17.47
N LEU A 549 -18.04 -13.30 17.01
CA LEU A 549 -16.95 -12.63 16.28
C LEU A 549 -15.68 -12.50 17.14
N VAL A 550 -15.84 -12.11 18.41
CA VAL A 550 -14.73 -12.01 19.37
C VAL A 550 -14.14 -13.39 19.66
N ASN A 551 -14.97 -14.40 19.90
CA ASN A 551 -14.53 -15.76 20.20
C ASN A 551 -13.84 -16.40 19.00
N GLU A 552 -14.40 -16.24 17.80
CA GLU A 552 -13.78 -16.69 16.55
C GLU A 552 -12.40 -16.06 16.40
N PHE A 553 -12.27 -14.76 16.67
CA PHE A 553 -10.98 -14.08 16.64
C PHE A 553 -9.99 -14.67 17.67
N LEU A 554 -10.42 -14.87 18.91
CA LEU A 554 -9.56 -15.43 19.97
C LEU A 554 -9.14 -16.88 19.68
N ILE A 555 -10.02 -17.70 19.08
CA ILE A 555 -9.76 -19.09 18.71
C ILE A 555 -8.81 -19.16 17.50
N ASN A 556 -9.12 -18.39 16.44
CA ASN A 556 -8.42 -18.44 15.16
C ASN A 556 -7.15 -17.57 15.11
N ALA A 557 -6.96 -16.65 16.06
CA ALA A 557 -5.70 -15.95 16.21
C ALA A 557 -4.59 -17.00 16.29
N LYS A 558 -3.57 -16.90 15.43
CA LYS A 558 -2.32 -17.67 15.60
C LYS A 558 -1.65 -17.16 16.87
N ALA A 559 -2.11 -17.65 18.03
CA ALA A 559 -2.22 -16.82 19.24
C ALA A 559 -0.95 -16.65 20.07
N GLU A 560 0.21 -17.02 19.55
CA GLU A 560 1.46 -16.75 20.27
C GLU A 560 2.16 -15.48 19.78
N ARG A 561 1.69 -14.86 18.68
CA ARG A 561 2.44 -13.78 18.02
C ARG A 561 1.64 -12.51 17.70
N HIS A 562 0.34 -12.50 17.97
CA HIS A 562 -0.48 -11.30 17.76
C HIS A 562 -0.60 -10.54 19.06
N SER A 563 0.22 -9.49 19.21
CA SER A 563 0.16 -8.51 20.30
C SER A 563 -1.25 -7.99 20.58
N TYR A 564 -2.10 -7.84 19.55
CA TYR A 564 -3.51 -7.42 19.71
C TYR A 564 -4.34 -8.39 20.58
N PHE A 565 -4.08 -9.70 20.52
CA PHE A 565 -4.78 -10.71 21.31
C PHE A 565 -4.78 -10.35 22.80
N SER A 566 -3.65 -9.93 23.33
CA SER A 566 -3.54 -9.60 24.76
C SER A 566 -4.21 -8.29 25.14
N PHE A 567 -4.22 -7.29 24.25
CA PHE A 567 -5.01 -6.07 24.47
C PHE A 567 -6.49 -6.38 24.50
N LEU A 568 -6.96 -7.26 23.60
CA LEU A 568 -8.35 -7.66 23.54
C LEU A 568 -8.79 -8.39 24.81
N VAL A 569 -8.01 -9.38 25.27
CA VAL A 569 -8.34 -10.13 26.51
C VAL A 569 -8.28 -9.23 27.75
N ASP A 570 -7.38 -8.24 27.79
CA ASP A 570 -7.31 -7.27 28.89
C ASP A 570 -8.60 -6.48 29.09
N GLU A 571 -9.23 -6.04 27.99
CA GLU A 571 -10.47 -5.26 28.10
C GLU A 571 -11.68 -6.18 28.31
N LEU A 572 -11.70 -7.36 27.68
CA LEU A 572 -12.83 -8.30 27.81
C LEU A 572 -12.95 -8.92 29.20
N LYS A 573 -11.82 -9.17 29.88
CA LYS A 573 -11.82 -9.80 31.22
C LYS A 573 -12.49 -8.94 32.31
N GLU A 574 -12.70 -7.65 32.03
CA GLU A 574 -13.32 -6.69 32.95
C GLU A 574 -14.87 -6.70 32.86
N ILE A 575 -15.45 -7.42 31.89
CA ILE A 575 -16.91 -7.53 31.72
C ILE A 575 -17.44 -8.65 32.63
N GLU A 576 -17.91 -8.30 33.83
CA GLU A 576 -18.32 -9.22 34.92
C GLU A 576 -19.23 -10.37 34.51
N ASP A 577 -20.19 -10.10 33.62
CA ASP A 577 -21.19 -11.08 33.23
C ASP A 577 -20.80 -11.87 31.96
N SER A 578 -19.56 -11.77 31.47
CA SER A 578 -19.15 -12.41 30.22
C SER A 578 -18.41 -13.74 30.41
N VAL A 579 -18.34 -14.55 29.35
CA VAL A 579 -17.50 -15.76 29.32
C VAL A 579 -16.00 -15.46 29.49
N TRP A 580 -15.59 -14.22 29.20
CA TRP A 580 -14.21 -13.76 29.30
C TRP A 580 -13.84 -13.30 30.72
N PHE A 581 -14.83 -13.10 31.60
CA PHE A 581 -14.60 -12.54 32.93
C PHE A 581 -13.59 -13.36 33.74
N GLY A 582 -12.60 -12.68 34.30
CA GLY A 582 -11.60 -13.31 35.16
C GLY A 582 -10.64 -14.27 34.46
N ILE A 583 -10.51 -14.21 33.12
CA ILE A 583 -9.38 -14.82 32.42
C ILE A 583 -8.08 -14.17 32.94
N SER A 584 -7.23 -14.99 33.56
CA SER A 584 -5.95 -14.55 34.13
C SER A 584 -4.78 -14.99 33.25
N PHE A 585 -3.68 -14.23 33.34
CA PHE A 585 -2.41 -14.62 32.72
C PHE A 585 -1.67 -15.64 33.59
N LYS A 586 -0.76 -16.39 32.98
CA LYS A 586 0.09 -17.35 33.68
C LYS A 586 1.15 -16.64 34.52
N GLU A 587 1.06 -16.80 35.85
CA GLU A 587 1.98 -16.21 36.82
C GLU A 587 3.44 -16.53 36.46
N GLY A 588 4.29 -15.50 36.45
CA GLY A 588 5.72 -15.60 36.09
C GLY A 588 6.04 -15.38 34.61
N SER A 589 5.10 -15.63 33.69
CA SER A 589 5.27 -15.29 32.26
C SER A 589 4.55 -14.00 31.86
N ASN A 590 3.49 -13.64 32.60
CA ASN A 590 2.55 -12.60 32.24
C ASN A 590 1.95 -12.78 30.83
N LEU A 591 1.94 -14.00 30.31
CA LEU A 591 1.32 -14.34 29.03
C LEU A 591 -0.01 -15.04 29.28
N TYR A 592 -0.98 -14.76 28.42
CA TYR A 592 -2.23 -15.52 28.39
C TYR A 592 -1.98 -16.91 27.81
N ASP A 593 -2.52 -17.93 28.45
CA ASP A 593 -2.47 -19.30 27.95
C ASP A 593 -3.58 -19.50 26.92
N LYS A 594 -3.20 -19.60 25.64
CA LYS A 594 -4.16 -19.74 24.54
C LYS A 594 -5.03 -20.99 24.73
N ASP A 595 -4.40 -22.11 25.09
CA ASP A 595 -5.12 -23.38 25.17
C ASP A 595 -6.16 -23.31 26.28
N LEU A 596 -5.85 -22.65 27.39
CA LEU A 596 -6.83 -22.39 28.47
C LEU A 596 -7.96 -21.46 28.02
N ILE A 597 -7.67 -20.42 27.23
CA ILE A 597 -8.71 -19.53 26.69
C ILE A 597 -9.60 -20.29 25.72
N VAL A 598 -9.01 -21.06 24.80
CA VAL A 598 -9.75 -21.88 23.84
C VAL A 598 -10.57 -22.96 24.56
N GLU A 599 -10.01 -23.63 25.55
CA GLU A 599 -10.72 -24.59 26.39
C GLU A 599 -11.89 -23.92 27.12
N ARG A 600 -11.74 -22.69 27.60
CA ARG A 600 -12.83 -21.96 28.25
C ARG A 600 -13.90 -21.48 27.28
N LEU A 601 -13.53 -21.14 26.05
CA LEU A 601 -14.45 -20.68 25.00
C LEU A 601 -15.17 -21.84 24.29
N LEU A 602 -14.51 -22.98 24.15
CA LEU A 602 -15.04 -24.20 23.51
C LEU A 602 -15.61 -25.20 24.53
N GLY A 603 -15.29 -25.01 25.81
CA GLY A 603 -15.62 -25.89 26.92
C GLY A 603 -17.12 -25.93 27.17
N GLU A 604 -17.72 -26.96 26.59
CA GLU A 604 -18.96 -27.67 26.91
C GLU A 604 -20.05 -26.88 27.64
N ASP A 605 -21.16 -26.66 26.91
CA ASP A 605 -22.54 -26.65 27.39
C ASP A 605 -22.71 -26.47 28.89
N ASN A 606 -23.24 -25.30 29.30
CA ASN A 606 -24.55 -25.09 29.97
C ASN A 606 -25.21 -26.27 30.72
N SER A 607 -24.43 -27.20 31.25
CA SER A 607 -24.86 -28.35 32.02
C SER A 607 -24.77 -27.95 33.47
N SER A 608 -25.81 -27.21 33.86
CA SER A 608 -26.32 -27.10 35.23
C SER A 608 -25.43 -26.42 36.26
N GLY A 609 -25.73 -25.14 36.54
CA GLY A 609 -25.47 -24.58 37.86
C GLY A 609 -25.24 -23.08 37.94
N CYS A 610 -26.31 -22.30 37.79
CA CYS A 610 -26.47 -20.95 38.36
C CYS A 610 -25.30 -19.96 38.21
N CYS A 611 -25.32 -19.19 37.12
CA CYS A 611 -25.28 -17.74 37.27
C CYS A 611 -26.63 -17.22 36.77
N PRO A 612 -27.48 -16.62 37.64
CA PRO A 612 -28.76 -16.09 37.22
C PRO A 612 -28.49 -14.81 36.43
N TRP A 613 -28.83 -14.83 35.14
CA TRP A 613 -29.19 -13.61 34.43
C TRP A 613 -30.61 -13.25 34.83
#